data_AF-A0AA89C2Q5-F1
#
_entry.id   AF-A0AA89C2Q5-F1
#
_cell.length_a   1.000
_cell.length_b   1.000
_cell.length_c   1.000
_cell.angle_alpha   90.00
_cell.angle_beta   90.00
_cell.angle_gamma   90.00
#
_symmetry.space_group_name_H-M   'P 1'
#
loop_
_entity.id
_entity.type
_entity.pdbx_description
1 polymer ?
#
loop_
_entity_poly.entity_id
_entity_poly.type
_entity_poly.pdbx_seq_one_letter_code
_entity_poly.pdbx_strand_id
1 'polypeptide(L)'
;MDEAVREVLGMNDETVLPEIKRKQKEICENERRSKATSPNIPKFESCRYKMACKLCGKFEVDCDKIRSIDGKHHVLIDKNIWKCMKVLPPSSEKRIDSNIIKQGKIFGNGDQGCTHPLGSVFCYKEVRLPTLTRTSLVVKDTETSKTWELKKWEFAPFKVLPIEGDDLKIMEEGNKFTDN
;
A
#
# COMPACT_ATOMS: atom_id res chain seq x y z
N MET A 1 0.47 11.85 -35.64
CA MET A 1 0.59 10.38 -35.39
C MET A 1 0.68 9.65 -36.72
N ASP A 2 -0.26 9.88 -37.65
CA ASP A 2 -0.28 9.25 -38.98
C ASP A 2 0.94 9.56 -39.87
N GLU A 3 1.56 10.72 -39.71
CA GLU A 3 2.78 11.12 -40.42
C GLU A 3 3.99 10.30 -39.95
N ALA A 4 4.20 10.22 -38.64
CA ALA A 4 5.26 9.40 -38.04
C ALA A 4 5.09 7.89 -38.34
N VAL A 5 3.84 7.40 -38.41
CA VAL A 5 3.56 6.01 -38.82
C VAL A 5 3.94 5.79 -40.29
N ARG A 6 3.60 6.71 -41.18
CA ARG A 6 3.98 6.63 -42.60
C ARG A 6 5.49 6.71 -42.81
N GLU A 7 6.19 7.54 -42.05
CA GLU A 7 7.64 7.62 -42.10
C GLU A 7 8.28 6.29 -41.70
N VAL A 8 7.86 5.68 -40.58
CA VAL A 8 8.40 4.40 -40.11
C VAL A 8 8.08 3.25 -41.08
N LEU A 9 6.89 3.24 -41.67
CA LEU A 9 6.51 2.25 -42.69
C LEU A 9 7.27 2.42 -44.01
N GLY A 10 7.84 3.60 -44.28
CA GLY A 10 8.67 3.87 -45.45
C GLY A 10 10.16 3.54 -45.27
N MET A 11 10.59 3.15 -44.07
CA MET A 11 11.97 2.77 -43.78
C MET A 11 12.23 1.31 -44.15
N ASN A 12 13.47 0.98 -44.50
CA ASN A 12 13.88 -0.40 -44.77
C ASN A 12 14.11 -1.18 -43.47
N ASP A 13 13.79 -2.48 -43.49
CA ASP A 13 13.92 -3.37 -42.34
C ASP A 13 15.35 -3.42 -41.78
N GLU A 14 16.36 -3.30 -42.65
CA GLU A 14 17.78 -3.29 -42.28
C GLU A 14 18.17 -2.08 -41.40
N THR A 15 17.45 -0.96 -41.46
CA THR A 15 17.68 0.22 -40.62
C THR A 15 16.79 0.23 -39.38
N VAL A 16 15.55 -0.26 -39.50
CA VAL A 16 14.57 -0.24 -38.41
C VAL A 16 14.87 -1.29 -37.35
N LEU A 17 15.25 -2.51 -37.75
CA LEU A 17 15.48 -3.62 -36.82
C LEU A 17 16.63 -3.37 -35.83
N PRO A 18 17.80 -2.82 -36.24
CA PRO A 18 18.85 -2.46 -35.29
C PRO A 18 18.43 -1.38 -34.30
N GLU A 19 17.70 -0.35 -34.75
CA GLU A 19 17.23 0.74 -33.90
C GLU A 19 16.18 0.28 -32.88
N ILE A 20 15.26 -0.62 -33.27
CA ILE A 20 14.33 -1.27 -32.33
C ILE A 20 15.12 -2.04 -31.27
N LYS A 21 16.09 -2.88 -31.68
CA LYS A 21 16.91 -3.66 -30.74
C LYS A 21 17.71 -2.77 -29.78
N ARG A 22 18.27 -1.67 -30.29
CA ARG A 22 18.99 -0.68 -29.47
C ARG A 22 18.06 -0.07 -28.42
N LYS A 23 16.89 0.42 -28.83
CA LYS A 23 15.89 1.00 -27.91
C LYS A 23 15.38 -0.02 -26.89
N GLN A 24 15.11 -1.26 -27.31
CA GLN A 24 14.69 -2.34 -26.39
C GLN A 24 15.76 -2.64 -25.35
N LYS A 25 17.05 -2.64 -25.75
CA LYS A 25 18.17 -2.83 -24.82
C LYS A 25 18.28 -1.66 -23.83
N GLU A 26 18.16 -0.42 -24.29
CA GLU A 26 18.16 0.78 -23.44
C GLU A 26 17.01 0.76 -22.42
N ILE A 27 15.80 0.39 -22.86
CA ILE A 27 14.64 0.24 -21.96
C ILE A 27 14.92 -0.85 -20.91
N CYS A 28 15.38 -2.03 -21.34
CA CYS A 28 15.73 -3.12 -20.42
C CYS A 28 16.79 -2.70 -19.39
N GLU A 29 17.86 -2.02 -19.82
CA GLU A 29 18.92 -1.55 -18.93
C GLU A 29 18.44 -0.46 -17.97
N ASN A 30 17.64 0.49 -18.45
CA ASN A 30 17.05 1.51 -17.60
C ASN A 30 16.10 0.91 -16.56
N GLU A 31 15.22 -0.01 -16.94
CA GLU A 31 14.35 -0.70 -15.99
C GLU A 31 15.13 -1.49 -14.93
N ARG A 32 16.22 -2.16 -15.33
CA ARG A 32 17.13 -2.86 -14.40
C ARG A 32 17.79 -1.88 -13.44
N ARG A 33 18.28 -0.74 -13.93
CA ARG A 33 18.87 0.32 -13.10
C ARG A 33 17.84 0.94 -12.14
N SER A 34 16.61 1.18 -12.61
CA SER A 34 15.51 1.69 -11.77
C SER A 34 15.14 0.71 -10.65
N LYS A 35 15.13 -0.60 -10.93
CA LYS A 35 14.95 -1.63 -9.90
C LYS A 35 16.12 -1.71 -8.92
N ALA A 36 17.35 -1.52 -9.41
CA ALA A 36 18.56 -1.50 -8.58
C ALA A 36 18.74 -0.21 -7.74
N THR A 37 18.04 0.87 -8.09
CA THR A 37 18.02 2.15 -7.34
C THR A 37 16.86 2.27 -6.35
N SER A 38 16.04 1.22 -6.19
CA SER A 38 15.26 1.07 -4.96
C SER A 38 16.24 1.19 -3.80
N PRO A 39 16.03 2.08 -2.83
CA PRO A 39 17.03 2.32 -1.82
C PRO A 39 17.28 1.01 -1.09
N ASN A 40 18.57 0.68 -0.98
CA ASN A 40 19.09 -0.44 -0.18
C ASN A 40 18.88 -0.12 1.31
N ILE A 41 17.64 0.09 1.71
CA ILE A 41 17.27 0.14 3.13
C ILE A 41 17.27 -1.32 3.57
N PRO A 42 18.16 -1.73 4.49
CA PRO A 42 18.10 -3.06 5.06
C PRO A 42 16.69 -3.22 5.65
N LYS A 43 15.95 -4.21 5.16
CA LYS A 43 14.61 -4.50 5.67
C LYS A 43 14.79 -5.38 6.91
N PHE A 44 14.50 -4.81 8.07
CA PHE A 44 14.54 -5.55 9.33
C PHE A 44 13.21 -6.24 9.60
N GLU A 45 13.19 -7.06 10.65
CA GLU A 45 11.96 -7.65 11.17
C GLU A 45 10.94 -6.56 11.53
N SER A 46 9.69 -6.78 11.15
CA SER A 46 8.61 -5.80 11.28
C SER A 46 8.22 -5.50 12.73
N CYS A 47 8.60 -6.36 13.69
CA CYS A 47 8.30 -6.24 15.11
C CYS A 47 8.94 -5.01 15.79
N ARG A 48 9.99 -4.44 15.20
CA ARG A 48 10.70 -3.25 15.68
C ARG A 48 10.01 -1.93 15.32
N TYR A 49 9.06 -1.96 14.40
CA TYR A 49 8.47 -0.74 13.87
C TYR A 49 6.99 -0.64 14.17
N LYS A 50 6.54 0.59 14.39
CA LYS A 50 5.13 0.94 14.52
C LYS A 50 4.75 2.04 13.56
N MET A 51 3.51 2.03 13.08
CA MET A 51 2.92 3.17 12.39
C MET A 51 2.03 3.93 13.35
N ALA A 52 2.16 5.26 13.38
CA ALA A 52 1.32 6.13 14.20
C ALA A 52 0.67 7.24 13.37
N CYS A 53 -0.47 7.75 13.83
CA CYS A 53 -1.10 8.93 13.21
C CYS A 53 -0.15 10.12 13.22
N LYS A 54 0.09 10.70 12.04
CA LYS A 54 0.98 11.86 11.88
C LYS A 54 0.45 13.09 12.65
N LEU A 55 -0.88 13.23 12.77
CA LEU A 55 -1.50 14.39 13.42
C LEU A 55 -1.49 14.29 14.95
N CYS A 56 -1.98 13.18 15.52
CA CYS A 56 -2.18 13.06 16.97
C CYS A 56 -1.23 12.09 17.66
N GLY A 57 -0.55 11.20 16.92
CA GLY A 57 0.31 10.16 17.47
C GLY A 57 -0.39 9.06 18.28
N LYS A 58 -1.69 9.19 18.59
CA LYS A 58 -2.42 8.28 19.49
C LYS A 58 -2.89 6.98 18.83
N PHE A 59 -3.31 7.05 17.56
CA PHE A 59 -3.50 5.83 16.77
C PHE A 59 -2.11 5.26 16.50
N GLU A 60 -1.88 4.02 16.92
CA GLU A 60 -0.61 3.31 16.75
C GLU A 60 -0.89 1.84 16.44
N VAL A 61 -0.14 1.27 15.50
CA VAL A 61 -0.21 -0.13 15.10
C VAL A 61 1.17 -0.69 14.85
N ASP A 62 1.35 -1.96 15.16
CA ASP A 62 2.59 -2.66 14.90
C ASP A 62 2.71 -2.97 13.40
N CYS A 63 3.89 -2.73 12.82
CA CYS A 63 4.12 -2.93 11.40
C CYS A 63 4.08 -4.42 10.99
N ASP A 64 4.23 -5.34 11.95
CA ASP A 64 4.08 -6.78 11.75
C ASP A 64 2.64 -7.20 11.44
N LYS A 65 1.65 -6.35 11.74
CA LYS A 65 0.24 -6.55 11.37
C LYS A 65 -0.07 -6.10 9.95
N ILE A 66 0.91 -5.55 9.23
CA ILE A 66 0.69 -5.09 7.86
C ILE A 66 0.91 -6.26 6.90
N ARG A 67 -0.06 -6.45 5.99
CA ARG A 67 0.02 -7.40 4.88
C ARG A 67 -0.17 -6.70 3.55
N SER A 68 0.26 -7.35 2.47
CA SER A 68 0.05 -6.89 1.10
C SER A 68 -0.90 -7.81 0.34
N ILE A 69 -1.87 -7.22 -0.36
CA ILE A 69 -2.69 -7.89 -1.36
C ILE A 69 -2.04 -7.62 -2.72
N ASP A 70 -1.65 -8.70 -3.42
CA ASP A 70 -1.01 -8.69 -4.74
C ASP A 70 0.21 -7.75 -4.84
N GLY A 71 0.91 -7.54 -3.71
CA GLY A 71 2.07 -6.65 -3.62
C GLY A 71 1.75 -5.15 -3.79
N LYS A 72 0.47 -4.77 -3.87
CA LYS A 72 0.02 -3.39 -4.17
C LYS A 72 -0.69 -2.73 -3.00
N HIS A 73 -1.68 -3.42 -2.42
CA HIS A 73 -2.55 -2.84 -1.39
C HIS A 73 -2.10 -3.28 -0.01
N HIS A 74 -1.88 -2.32 0.89
CA HIS A 74 -1.36 -2.58 2.23
C HIS A 74 -2.51 -2.51 3.23
N VAL A 75 -2.73 -3.60 3.95
CA VAL A 75 -3.86 -3.81 4.86
C VAL A 75 -3.38 -4.18 6.25
N LEU A 76 -4.19 -3.89 7.27
CA LEU A 76 -3.92 -4.25 8.66
C LEU A 76 -4.68 -5.53 9.05
N ILE A 77 -3.97 -6.42 9.72
CA ILE A 77 -4.48 -7.69 10.25
C ILE A 77 -4.41 -7.65 11.77
N ASP A 78 -5.41 -7.03 12.37
CA ASP A 78 -5.62 -7.02 13.83
C ASP A 78 -7.12 -6.94 14.12
N LYS A 79 -7.65 -7.98 14.77
CA LYS A 79 -9.08 -8.06 15.10
C LYS A 79 -9.57 -6.93 16.00
N ASN A 80 -8.69 -6.29 16.78
CA ASN A 80 -9.06 -5.21 17.69
C ASN A 80 -8.97 -3.82 17.04
N ILE A 81 -8.43 -3.71 15.82
CA ILE A 81 -8.15 -2.43 15.19
C ILE A 81 -9.39 -1.56 15.01
N TRP A 82 -10.55 -2.20 14.83
CA TRP A 82 -11.83 -1.54 14.63
C TRP A 82 -12.25 -0.68 15.84
N LYS A 83 -11.82 -1.03 17.05
CA LYS A 83 -12.08 -0.26 18.28
C LYS A 83 -11.29 1.06 18.32
N CYS A 84 -10.21 1.14 17.56
CA CYS A 84 -9.30 2.28 17.52
C CYS A 84 -9.60 3.24 16.36
N MET A 85 -10.66 2.98 15.59
CA MET A 85 -10.94 3.66 14.33
C MET A 85 -12.42 4.02 14.22
N LYS A 86 -12.69 5.17 13.57
CA LYS A 86 -14.04 5.51 13.12
C LYS A 86 -14.16 5.20 11.63
N VAL A 87 -15.14 4.37 11.26
CA VAL A 87 -15.44 4.08 9.86
C VAL A 87 -16.64 4.92 9.42
N LEU A 88 -16.47 5.66 8.33
CA LEU A 88 -17.59 6.29 7.63
C LEU A 88 -17.92 5.49 6.37
N PRO A 89 -19.21 5.21 6.11
CA PRO A 89 -19.62 4.51 4.90
C PRO A 89 -19.19 5.29 3.65
N PRO A 90 -19.01 4.60 2.51
CA PRO A 90 -18.63 5.27 1.28
C PRO A 90 -19.84 6.04 0.74
N SER A 91 -19.61 7.19 0.11
CA SER A 91 -20.68 7.91 -0.60
C SER A 91 -21.20 7.16 -1.82
N SER A 92 -20.36 6.27 -2.37
CA SER A 92 -20.66 5.40 -3.50
C SER A 92 -19.73 4.21 -3.48
N GLU A 93 -20.20 3.07 -3.98
CA GLU A 93 -19.35 1.90 -4.16
C GLU A 93 -18.25 2.21 -5.18
N LYS A 94 -17.01 1.83 -4.85
CA LYS A 94 -15.87 2.01 -5.75
C LYS A 94 -15.05 0.74 -5.81
N ARG A 95 -15.04 0.08 -6.97
CA ARG A 95 -14.11 -1.01 -7.25
C ARG A 95 -12.69 -0.47 -7.40
N ILE A 96 -11.75 -1.06 -6.66
CA ILE A 96 -10.33 -0.69 -6.66
C ILE A 96 -9.53 -1.62 -7.58
N ASP A 97 -9.85 -2.91 -7.51
CA ASP A 97 -9.34 -3.96 -8.38
C ASP A 97 -10.46 -5.00 -8.58
N SER A 98 -10.26 -5.96 -9.49
CA SER A 98 -11.10 -7.14 -9.73
C SER A 98 -11.68 -7.74 -8.46
N ASN A 99 -10.86 -7.92 -7.42
CA ASN A 99 -11.25 -8.59 -6.16
C ASN A 99 -11.38 -7.64 -4.96
N ILE A 100 -11.31 -6.32 -5.17
CA ILE A 100 -11.27 -5.34 -4.08
C ILE A 100 -12.32 -4.26 -4.29
N ILE A 101 -13.23 -4.14 -3.32
CA ILE A 101 -14.26 -3.09 -3.28
C ILE A 101 -13.98 -2.17 -2.10
N LYS A 102 -13.99 -0.85 -2.31
CA LYS A 102 -13.88 0.12 -1.22
C LYS A 102 -15.23 0.30 -0.53
N GLN A 103 -15.26 0.06 0.77
CA GLN A 103 -16.45 0.09 1.62
C GLN A 103 -16.43 1.19 2.69
N GLY A 104 -15.52 2.16 2.61
CA GLY A 104 -15.57 3.30 3.53
C GLY A 104 -14.25 4.05 3.66
N LYS A 105 -14.30 5.10 4.48
CA LYS A 105 -13.13 5.88 4.90
C LYS A 105 -12.88 5.65 6.38
N ILE A 106 -11.61 5.57 6.74
CA ILE A 106 -11.16 5.37 8.11
C ILE A 106 -10.63 6.69 8.65
N PHE A 107 -11.06 7.04 9.85
CA PHE A 107 -10.58 8.17 10.62
C PHE A 107 -10.06 7.69 11.97
N GLY A 108 -9.22 8.49 12.62
CA GLY A 108 -8.90 8.28 14.03
C GLY A 108 -10.16 8.21 14.89
N ASN A 109 -10.09 7.50 16.02
CA ASN A 109 -11.22 7.45 16.93
C ASN A 109 -11.51 8.85 17.52
N GLY A 110 -12.75 9.29 17.37
CA GLY A 110 -13.29 10.56 17.84
C GLY A 110 -13.31 10.70 19.37
N ASP A 111 -13.30 9.60 20.12
CA ASP A 111 -13.23 9.63 21.60
C ASP A 111 -11.93 10.28 22.12
N GLN A 112 -10.91 10.32 21.26
CA GLN A 112 -9.64 11.00 21.53
C GLN A 112 -9.48 12.33 20.77
N GLY A 113 -10.54 12.79 20.09
CA GLY A 113 -10.63 14.05 19.36
C GLY A 113 -9.98 14.06 17.97
N CYS A 114 -9.45 12.94 17.48
CA CYS A 114 -8.72 12.92 16.20
C CYS A 114 -9.63 12.55 15.03
N THR A 115 -9.94 13.51 14.18
CA THR A 115 -10.68 13.31 12.92
C THR A 115 -9.76 13.18 11.71
N HIS A 116 -8.49 12.86 11.91
CA HIS A 116 -7.53 12.73 10.81
C HIS A 116 -7.89 11.52 9.94
N PRO A 117 -7.97 11.67 8.60
CA PRO A 117 -8.21 10.54 7.71
C PRO A 117 -7.01 9.60 7.73
N LEU A 118 -7.19 8.38 8.23
CA LEU A 118 -6.13 7.38 8.32
C LEU A 118 -6.09 6.44 7.12
N GLY A 119 -7.21 6.27 6.41
CA GLY A 119 -7.27 5.27 5.35
C GLY A 119 -8.65 4.96 4.79
N SER A 120 -8.83 3.71 4.36
CA SER A 120 -10.08 3.21 3.76
C SER A 120 -10.36 1.78 4.17
N VAL A 121 -11.61 1.37 4.18
CA VAL A 121 -11.99 -0.04 4.34
C VAL A 121 -12.10 -0.67 2.97
N PHE A 122 -11.41 -1.78 2.75
CA PHE A 122 -11.54 -2.62 1.58
C PHE A 122 -12.31 -3.89 1.94
N CYS A 123 -13.12 -4.39 1.03
CA CYS A 123 -13.65 -5.74 1.05
C CYS A 123 -12.86 -6.56 0.05
N TYR A 124 -12.23 -7.62 0.54
CA TYR A 124 -11.44 -8.57 -0.24
C TYR A 124 -11.84 -9.97 0.19
N LYS A 125 -12.30 -10.80 -0.77
CA LYS A 125 -12.85 -12.13 -0.49
C LYS A 125 -13.89 -12.11 0.63
N GLU A 126 -14.84 -11.17 0.55
CA GLU A 126 -15.94 -10.97 1.53
C GLU A 126 -15.49 -10.51 2.93
N VAL A 127 -14.18 -10.36 3.18
CA VAL A 127 -13.63 -9.89 4.45
C VAL A 127 -13.32 -8.39 4.38
N ARG A 128 -13.76 -7.64 5.39
CA ARG A 128 -13.41 -6.22 5.56
C ARG A 128 -12.00 -6.10 6.12
N LEU A 129 -11.18 -5.30 5.45
CA LEU A 129 -9.78 -5.07 5.75
C LEU A 129 -9.50 -3.56 5.82
N PRO A 130 -8.99 -3.05 6.94
CA PRO A 130 -8.57 -1.67 7.05
C PRO A 130 -7.27 -1.46 6.27
N THR A 131 -7.25 -0.41 5.46
CA THR A 131 -6.07 0.03 4.71
C THR A 131 -5.58 1.34 5.29
N LEU A 132 -4.27 1.54 5.27
CA LEU A 132 -3.64 2.74 5.80
C LEU A 132 -3.09 3.63 4.69
N THR A 133 -3.44 4.90 4.73
CA THR A 133 -2.86 5.92 3.86
C THR A 133 -1.51 6.34 4.43
N ARG A 134 -0.43 5.97 3.75
CA ARG A 134 0.96 6.28 4.18
C ARG A 134 1.21 7.76 4.50
N THR A 135 0.57 8.69 3.81
CA THR A 135 0.77 10.14 4.03
C THR A 135 0.14 10.66 5.33
N SER A 136 -0.79 9.89 5.90
CA SER A 136 -1.46 10.21 7.16
C SER A 136 -0.74 9.66 8.39
N LEU A 137 0.37 8.95 8.17
CA LEU A 137 1.07 8.18 9.19
C LEU A 137 2.57 8.49 9.19
N VAL A 138 3.18 8.24 10.34
CA VAL A 138 4.64 8.19 10.52
C VAL A 138 5.04 6.80 10.99
N VAL A 139 6.21 6.33 10.59
CA VAL A 139 6.78 5.08 11.10
C VAL A 139 7.76 5.44 12.22
N LYS A 140 7.67 4.75 13.35
CA LYS A 140 8.55 4.88 14.51
C LYS A 140 9.37 3.60 14.67
N ASP A 141 10.66 3.76 14.94
CA ASP A 141 11.54 2.70 15.42
C ASP A 141 11.44 2.63 16.95
N THR A 142 10.99 1.49 17.49
CA THR A 142 10.80 1.33 18.93
C THR A 142 12.11 1.23 19.70
N GLU A 143 13.22 0.88 19.05
CA GLU A 143 14.53 0.78 19.70
C GLU A 143 15.26 2.12 19.72
N THR A 144 15.26 2.83 18.57
CA THR A 144 16.04 4.08 18.45
C THR A 144 15.20 5.35 18.65
N SER A 145 13.88 5.21 18.79
CA SER A 145 12.91 6.32 18.82
C SER A 145 12.93 7.22 17.57
N LYS A 146 13.65 6.82 16.51
CA LYS A 146 13.66 7.56 15.25
C LYS A 146 12.30 7.45 14.57
N THR A 147 11.88 8.55 13.95
CA THR A 147 10.59 8.65 13.27
C THR A 147 10.81 9.14 11.83
N TRP A 148 10.07 8.58 10.89
CA TRP A 148 10.16 8.95 9.47
C TRP A 148 8.78 8.94 8.79
N GLU A 149 8.65 9.84 7.82
CA GLU A 149 7.49 9.89 6.93
C GLU A 149 7.67 8.92 5.77
N LEU A 150 6.67 8.07 5.54
CA LEU A 150 6.74 7.06 4.48
C LEU A 150 6.23 7.63 3.14
N LYS A 151 7.14 8.14 2.30
CA LYS A 151 6.80 8.66 0.97
C LYS A 151 6.26 7.58 0.03
N LYS A 152 6.82 6.37 0.11
CA LYS A 152 6.42 5.18 -0.65
C LYS A 152 6.63 3.93 0.18
N TRP A 153 5.80 2.90 -0.04
CA TRP A 153 5.93 1.61 0.66
C TRP A 153 7.25 0.89 0.37
N GLU A 154 7.83 1.10 -0.82
CA GLU A 154 9.16 0.56 -1.16
C GLU A 154 10.29 1.09 -0.24
N PHE A 155 10.06 2.23 0.42
CA PHE A 155 11.00 2.85 1.36
C PHE A 155 10.74 2.47 2.82
N ALA A 156 9.80 1.57 3.09
CA ALA A 156 9.56 1.11 4.46
C ALA A 156 10.80 0.35 4.98
N PRO A 157 11.25 0.62 6.22
CA PRO A 157 12.42 -0.05 6.79
C PRO A 157 12.13 -1.49 7.26
N PHE A 158 10.95 -2.02 6.94
CA PHE A 158 10.49 -3.35 7.30
C PHE A 158 9.97 -4.09 6.08
N LYS A 159 9.95 -5.41 6.17
CA LYS A 159 9.33 -6.27 5.16
C LYS A 159 7.81 -6.34 5.40
N VAL A 160 7.04 -6.14 4.33
CA VAL A 160 5.59 -6.42 4.32
C VAL A 160 5.38 -7.78 3.68
N LEU A 161 4.70 -8.68 4.38
CA LEU A 161 4.40 -10.02 3.88
C LEU A 161 3.10 -10.04 3.06
N PRO A 162 2.94 -10.96 2.10
CA PRO A 162 1.65 -11.21 1.45
C PRO A 162 0.59 -11.63 2.45
N ILE A 163 -0.68 -11.27 2.19
CA ILE A 163 -1.81 -11.74 3.00
C ILE A 163 -2.03 -13.24 2.83
N GLU A 164 -2.31 -13.94 3.92
CA GLU A 164 -2.58 -15.38 3.95
C GLU A 164 -4.01 -15.71 4.43
N GLY A 165 -4.40 -16.98 4.35
CA GLY A 165 -5.76 -17.41 4.73
C GLY A 165 -6.05 -17.22 6.22
N ASP A 166 -5.07 -17.40 7.09
CA ASP A 166 -5.25 -17.21 8.53
C ASP A 166 -5.37 -15.73 8.91
N ASP A 167 -4.74 -14.83 8.15
CA ASP A 167 -4.93 -13.38 8.30
C ASP A 167 -6.40 -12.98 8.06
N LEU A 168 -7.05 -13.61 7.07
CA LEU A 168 -8.47 -13.36 6.76
C LEU A 168 -9.38 -13.83 7.89
N LYS A 169 -9.12 -15.01 8.48
CA LYS A 169 -9.89 -15.53 9.62
C LYS A 169 -9.83 -14.59 10.82
N ILE A 170 -8.63 -14.08 11.14
CA ILE A 170 -8.44 -13.10 12.22
C ILE A 170 -9.33 -11.88 12.01
N MET A 171 -9.39 -11.37 10.78
CA MET A 171 -10.17 -10.19 10.46
C MET A 171 -11.67 -10.46 10.43
N GLU A 172 -12.08 -11.64 9.97
CA GLU A 172 -13.48 -12.08 9.98
C GLU A 172 -14.03 -12.16 11.41
N GLU A 173 -13.25 -12.65 12.37
CA GLU A 173 -13.59 -12.60 13.80
C GLU A 173 -13.77 -11.16 14.30
N GLY A 174 -12.91 -10.25 13.86
CA GLY A 174 -12.94 -8.83 14.22
C GLY A 174 -14.14 -8.06 13.64
N ASN A 175 -14.58 -8.43 12.43
CA ASN A 175 -15.67 -7.73 11.73
C ASN A 175 -17.02 -7.87 12.45
N LYS A 176 -17.21 -8.95 13.20
CA LYS A 176 -18.41 -9.18 14.04
C LYS A 176 -18.65 -8.07 15.06
N PHE A 177 -17.62 -7.29 15.42
CA PHE A 177 -17.73 -6.17 16.35
C PHE A 177 -18.11 -4.83 15.68
N THR A 178 -18.26 -4.79 14.36
CA THR A 178 -18.52 -3.56 13.58
C THR A 178 -19.93 -3.44 13.00
N ASP A 179 -20.76 -4.47 13.16
CA ASP A 179 -22.12 -4.56 12.60
C ASP A 179 -23.23 -4.37 13.66
N ASN A 180 -22.90 -3.88 14.85
CA ASN A 180 -23.86 -3.43 15.88
C ASN A 180 -23.95 -1.91 15.95
#